data_AF-A0A2V9GMQ7-F1
#
_entry.id   AF-A0A2V9GMQ7-F1
#
_cell.length_a   1.000
_cell.length_b   1.000
_cell.length_c   1.000
_cell.angle_alpha   90.00
_cell.angle_beta   90.00
_cell.angle_gamma   90.00
#
_symmetry.space_group_name_H-M   'P 1'
#
loop_
_entity.id
_entity.type
_entity.pdbx_description
1 polymer ?
#
loop_
_entity_poly.entity_id
_entity_poly.type
_entity_poly.pdbx_seq_one_letter_code
_entity_poly.pdbx_strand_id
1 'polypeptide(L)'
;MSGIVGIYHRSGAPMEQALLQSLVAFLSYRGPDSREFWMDGSIGLGHAMLRTTNESLDERQPGNLDGRFWITADARLDGRAEFIAELERSGRVVRPNAHDSELILHAYATWGTPCVEHLRGDFSFAIWDAQNKQLFCARDHLGIKPFYYLQQGDLFLLSNTLNCIRVHPEVSGELNEAAIGDFLLFGLNCDNATTSFRDIQRLPPAHSLSISPEGPKLRRYWTPPTDGRIRYRKPEEYIENFHSLLEAAVTDRLRTDRAGILLSRGLDSSSLAAVAKDVSARGAQTIDIRCYAPIFESLIPDREGEYAREVAEFLRLPVKFMALDQVQLFAGWDNPEFSLPEPVEDPLFRGFLDSCRNVSADCRVLLSGKGVDNLLDFQMWPYAGDLRRNGEWRRLSSDMANYFWIRPFPWRDIRTRVKKIIGKDPEMPIFPLWFNREFLHRAKLQARWKELCEHPVVPSTHPIVVISAGDPVSVPGPADCKLSSCTSAVSLVLRKNASAGGHGPAHPRTRSHASEYAVRGQSGLGSTAESRGRSAKPDAVERGFRSLHRTLGGGGAAW
;
A
#
# COMPACT_ATOMS: atom_id res chain seq x y z
N MET A 1 -2.24 -2.36 -11.57
CA MET A 1 -3.69 -2.22 -11.27
C MET A 1 -4.32 -1.56 -12.46
N SER A 2 -5.54 -1.92 -12.88
CA SER A 2 -6.19 -1.22 -14.00
C SER A 2 -6.35 0.28 -13.69
N GLY A 3 -6.36 1.12 -14.71
CA GLY A 3 -6.66 2.55 -14.60
C GLY A 3 -8.10 2.84 -15.00
N ILE A 4 -8.82 3.64 -14.22
CA ILE A 4 -10.17 4.09 -14.57
C ILE A 4 -10.22 5.62 -14.63
N VAL A 5 -11.03 6.15 -15.53
CA VAL A 5 -11.35 7.58 -15.61
C VAL A 5 -12.80 7.78 -16.02
N GLY A 6 -13.43 8.83 -15.51
CA GLY A 6 -14.77 9.22 -15.94
C GLY A 6 -14.97 10.72 -15.86
N ILE A 7 -15.65 11.28 -16.85
CA ILE A 7 -16.00 12.71 -16.92
C ILE A 7 -17.50 12.81 -17.14
N TYR A 8 -18.18 13.62 -16.35
CA TYR A 8 -19.60 13.87 -16.48
C TYR A 8 -19.89 15.38 -16.41
N HIS A 9 -20.47 15.93 -17.47
CA HIS A 9 -21.01 17.28 -17.48
C HIS A 9 -22.51 17.25 -17.15
N ARG A 10 -22.87 17.68 -15.95
CA ARG A 10 -24.26 17.76 -15.48
C ARG A 10 -25.11 18.76 -16.24
N SER A 11 -24.49 19.77 -16.85
CA SER A 11 -25.14 20.75 -17.72
C SER A 11 -25.67 20.14 -19.02
N GLY A 12 -25.26 18.91 -19.35
CA GLY A 12 -25.54 18.28 -20.64
C GLY A 12 -24.57 18.70 -21.75
N ALA A 13 -23.53 19.48 -21.44
CA ALA A 13 -22.48 19.81 -22.40
C ALA A 13 -21.84 18.54 -22.98
N PRO A 14 -21.61 18.47 -24.31
CA PRO A 14 -21.08 17.28 -24.94
C PRO A 14 -19.64 17.02 -24.51
N MET A 15 -19.30 15.73 -24.38
CA MET A 15 -17.98 15.28 -23.99
C MET A 15 -16.96 15.47 -25.13
N GLU A 16 -15.81 16.06 -24.83
CA GLU A 16 -14.71 16.16 -25.79
C GLU A 16 -13.93 14.84 -25.87
N GLN A 17 -14.02 14.17 -27.01
CA GLN A 17 -13.37 12.88 -27.21
C GLN A 17 -11.84 12.94 -27.05
N ALA A 18 -11.20 14.00 -27.57
CA ALA A 18 -9.75 14.16 -27.51
C ALA A 18 -9.24 14.22 -26.07
N LEU A 19 -9.97 14.94 -25.19
CA LEU A 19 -9.67 15.01 -23.78
C LEU A 19 -9.75 13.63 -23.11
N LEU A 20 -10.86 12.91 -23.27
CA LEU A 20 -11.02 11.57 -22.68
C LEU A 20 -9.94 10.60 -23.18
N GLN A 21 -9.62 10.64 -24.48
CA GLN A 21 -8.54 9.84 -25.07
C GLN A 21 -7.18 10.14 -24.44
N SER A 22 -6.88 11.41 -24.18
CA SER A 22 -5.62 11.80 -23.53
C SER A 22 -5.52 11.28 -22.10
N LEU A 23 -6.61 11.30 -21.33
CA LEU A 23 -6.66 10.75 -19.96
C LEU A 23 -6.53 9.22 -19.96
N VAL A 24 -7.17 8.52 -20.89
CA VAL A 24 -7.02 7.07 -21.03
C VAL A 24 -5.59 6.70 -21.46
N ALA A 25 -4.98 7.50 -22.33
CA ALA A 25 -3.58 7.32 -22.72
C ALA A 25 -2.64 7.52 -21.53
N PHE A 26 -2.89 8.52 -20.66
CA PHE A 26 -2.13 8.74 -19.43
C PHE A 26 -2.14 7.52 -18.51
N LEU A 27 -3.24 6.77 -18.45
CA LEU A 27 -3.39 5.59 -17.60
C LEU A 27 -2.68 4.32 -18.13
N SER A 28 -1.96 4.38 -19.25
CA SER A 28 -1.35 3.19 -19.87
C SER A 28 -0.33 2.48 -18.98
N TYR A 29 0.36 3.20 -18.08
CA TYR A 29 1.33 2.61 -17.16
C TYR A 29 0.67 1.71 -16.11
N ARG A 30 -0.62 1.93 -15.83
CA ARG A 30 -1.45 1.09 -14.94
C ARG A 30 -1.96 -0.16 -15.65
N GLY A 31 -2.48 0.03 -16.85
CA GLY A 31 -3.12 -1.00 -17.66
C GLY A 31 -2.50 -1.15 -19.05
N PRO A 32 -1.49 -2.02 -19.21
CA PRO A 32 -0.79 -2.19 -20.48
C PRO A 32 -1.50 -3.10 -21.49
N ASP A 33 -2.56 -3.83 -21.11
CA ASP A 33 -3.14 -4.89 -21.95
C ASP A 33 -4.13 -4.37 -22.99
N SER A 34 -4.96 -3.40 -22.61
CA SER A 34 -5.89 -2.73 -23.51
C SER A 34 -6.28 -1.36 -22.97
N ARG A 35 -6.73 -0.49 -23.86
CA ARG A 35 -7.19 0.86 -23.56
C ARG A 35 -8.43 1.13 -24.39
N GLU A 36 -9.55 1.35 -23.73
CA GLU A 36 -10.81 1.62 -24.41
C GLU A 36 -11.55 2.74 -23.65
N PHE A 37 -12.51 3.36 -24.33
CA PHE A 37 -13.36 4.39 -23.78
C PHE A 37 -14.74 4.31 -24.41
N TRP A 38 -15.73 4.83 -23.69
CA TRP A 38 -17.11 4.93 -24.11
C TRP A 38 -17.63 6.33 -23.79
N MET A 39 -18.49 6.86 -24.66
CA MET A 39 -19.07 8.19 -24.52
C MET A 39 -20.54 8.18 -24.94
N ASP A 40 -21.36 8.97 -24.26
CA ASP A 40 -22.75 9.25 -24.63
C ASP A 40 -23.14 10.66 -24.19
N GLY A 41 -23.24 11.59 -25.14
CA GLY A 41 -23.58 12.99 -24.87
C GLY A 41 -22.60 13.63 -23.88
N SER A 42 -23.04 13.82 -22.63
CA SER A 42 -22.29 14.51 -21.58
C SER A 42 -21.51 13.61 -20.62
N ILE A 43 -21.51 12.29 -20.82
CA ILE A 43 -20.75 11.32 -20.04
C ILE A 43 -19.65 10.67 -20.90
N GLY A 44 -18.48 10.47 -20.32
CA GLY A 44 -17.39 9.68 -20.87
C GLY A 44 -16.78 8.79 -19.79
N LEU A 45 -16.58 7.51 -20.10
CA LEU A 45 -15.88 6.55 -19.25
C LEU A 45 -14.66 6.00 -20.01
N GLY A 46 -13.55 5.82 -19.31
CA GLY A 46 -12.30 5.31 -19.86
C GLY A 46 -11.70 4.23 -18.98
N HIS A 47 -10.97 3.32 -19.62
CA HIS A 47 -10.33 2.19 -18.94
C HIS A 47 -8.99 1.85 -19.57
N ALA A 48 -7.98 1.64 -18.73
CA ALA A 48 -6.71 1.01 -19.08
C ALA A 48 -6.61 -0.31 -18.32
N MET A 49 -6.62 -1.44 -19.05
CA MET A 49 -6.76 -2.78 -18.47
C MET A 49 -5.42 -3.36 -18.05
N LEU A 50 -5.35 -3.86 -16.82
CA LEU A 50 -4.39 -4.88 -16.40
C LEU A 50 -5.15 -6.17 -16.07
N ARG A 51 -5.01 -7.17 -16.94
CA ARG A 51 -5.59 -8.50 -16.75
C ARG A 51 -4.84 -9.24 -15.66
N THR A 52 -5.52 -9.49 -14.55
CA THR A 52 -4.96 -10.16 -13.37
C THR A 52 -5.65 -11.47 -13.03
N THR A 53 -6.74 -11.82 -13.71
CA THR A 53 -7.48 -13.06 -13.48
C THR A 53 -7.72 -13.81 -14.79
N ASN A 54 -7.97 -15.11 -14.69
CA ASN A 54 -8.30 -15.94 -15.86
C ASN A 54 -9.57 -15.43 -16.58
N GLU A 55 -10.55 -14.93 -15.83
CA GLU A 55 -11.79 -14.38 -16.39
C GLU A 55 -11.53 -13.07 -17.14
N SER A 56 -10.55 -12.27 -16.74
CA SER A 56 -10.29 -10.96 -17.38
C SER A 56 -9.65 -11.05 -18.78
N LEU A 57 -9.33 -12.24 -19.28
CA LEU A 57 -8.61 -12.42 -20.54
C LEU A 57 -9.36 -11.88 -21.76
N ASP A 58 -10.69 -12.04 -21.79
CA ASP A 58 -11.58 -11.56 -22.84
C ASP A 58 -12.41 -10.33 -22.41
N GLU A 59 -12.15 -9.79 -21.22
CA GLU A 59 -12.85 -8.62 -20.69
C GLU A 59 -12.53 -7.35 -21.49
N ARG A 60 -13.57 -6.56 -21.74
CA ARG A 60 -13.49 -5.21 -22.30
C ARG A 60 -14.22 -4.24 -21.39
N GLN A 61 -13.56 -3.12 -21.12
CA GLN A 61 -14.14 -2.04 -20.32
C GLN A 61 -13.88 -0.70 -21.01
N PRO A 62 -14.83 0.27 -21.01
CA PRO A 62 -16.08 0.25 -20.24
C PRO A 62 -17.07 -0.84 -20.67
N GLY A 63 -17.49 -1.65 -19.69
CA GLY A 63 -18.43 -2.75 -19.91
C GLY A 63 -19.87 -2.24 -19.87
N ASN A 64 -20.82 -3.01 -20.41
CA ASN A 64 -22.23 -2.63 -20.30
C ASN A 64 -23.15 -3.82 -20.05
N LEU A 65 -24.32 -3.52 -19.50
CA LEU A 65 -25.42 -4.46 -19.34
C LEU A 65 -26.68 -3.88 -19.96
N ASP A 66 -27.19 -4.60 -20.97
CA ASP A 66 -28.39 -4.26 -21.75
C ASP A 66 -28.34 -2.87 -22.43
N GLY A 67 -27.15 -2.30 -22.63
CA GLY A 67 -26.95 -0.94 -23.13
C GLY A 67 -27.40 0.18 -22.18
N ARG A 68 -27.98 -0.15 -21.03
CA ARG A 68 -28.47 0.81 -20.03
C ARG A 68 -27.41 1.18 -19.01
N PHE A 69 -26.76 0.19 -18.43
CA PHE A 69 -25.76 0.39 -17.39
C PHE A 69 -24.37 0.24 -17.98
N TRP A 70 -23.50 1.23 -17.77
CA TRP A 70 -22.12 1.24 -18.24
C TRP A 70 -21.16 1.30 -17.05
N ILE A 71 -20.09 0.52 -17.05
CA ILE A 71 -19.14 0.45 -15.93
C ILE A 71 -17.69 0.65 -16.38
N THR A 72 -16.90 1.33 -15.57
CA THR A 72 -15.44 1.19 -15.53
C THR A 72 -15.02 0.84 -14.10
N ALA A 73 -14.19 -0.19 -13.95
CA ALA A 73 -13.88 -0.81 -12.66
C ALA A 73 -12.46 -1.39 -12.63
N ASP A 74 -11.67 -1.01 -11.64
CA ASP A 74 -10.51 -1.80 -11.18
C ASP A 74 -11.00 -2.66 -10.01
N ALA A 75 -11.37 -3.92 -10.30
CA ALA A 75 -12.02 -4.81 -9.36
C ALA A 75 -11.45 -6.23 -9.39
N ARG A 76 -11.38 -6.85 -8.22
CA ARG A 76 -11.17 -8.28 -8.00
C ARG A 76 -12.13 -8.72 -6.90
N LEU A 77 -13.18 -9.46 -7.29
CA LEU A 77 -14.18 -9.93 -6.33
C LEU A 77 -13.76 -11.28 -5.71
N ASP A 78 -14.04 -11.41 -4.42
CA ASP A 78 -13.87 -12.60 -3.58
C ASP A 78 -15.23 -13.31 -3.40
N GLY A 79 -15.25 -14.59 -3.01
CA GLY A 79 -16.49 -15.34 -2.76
C GLY A 79 -17.44 -15.40 -3.96
N ARG A 80 -16.88 -15.54 -5.18
CA ARG A 80 -17.64 -15.39 -6.43
C ARG A 80 -18.72 -16.44 -6.62
N ALA A 81 -18.49 -17.68 -6.18
CA ALA A 81 -19.47 -18.75 -6.32
C ALA A 81 -20.75 -18.45 -5.52
N GLU A 82 -20.59 -18.03 -4.27
CA GLU A 82 -21.68 -17.62 -3.40
C GLU A 82 -22.40 -16.38 -3.94
N PHE A 83 -21.63 -15.42 -4.47
CA PHE A 83 -22.18 -14.18 -5.02
C PHE A 83 -22.99 -14.41 -6.30
N ILE A 84 -22.50 -15.25 -7.21
CA ILE A 84 -23.24 -15.66 -8.42
C ILE A 84 -24.54 -16.36 -8.01
N ALA A 85 -24.49 -17.31 -7.06
CA ALA A 85 -25.69 -17.98 -6.57
C ALA A 85 -26.70 -17.02 -5.92
N GLU A 86 -26.24 -15.95 -5.28
CA GLU A 86 -27.10 -14.88 -4.75
C GLU A 86 -27.79 -14.06 -5.85
N LEU A 87 -27.07 -13.72 -6.91
CA LEU A 87 -27.62 -13.04 -8.09
C LEU A 87 -28.66 -13.92 -8.81
N GLU A 88 -28.36 -15.21 -8.97
CA GLU A 88 -29.28 -16.18 -9.58
C GLU A 88 -30.57 -16.36 -8.78
N ARG A 89 -30.47 -16.45 -7.44
CA ARG A 89 -31.65 -16.45 -6.55
C ARG A 89 -32.49 -15.18 -6.66
N SER A 90 -31.87 -14.08 -7.08
CA SER A 90 -32.54 -12.79 -7.33
C SER A 90 -33.06 -12.67 -8.77
N GLY A 91 -33.00 -13.74 -9.57
CA GLY A 91 -33.56 -13.81 -10.92
C GLY A 91 -32.63 -13.36 -12.04
N ARG A 92 -31.34 -13.14 -11.78
CA ARG A 92 -30.34 -12.82 -12.82
C ARG A 92 -29.82 -14.11 -13.46
N VAL A 93 -29.55 -14.07 -14.76
CA VAL A 93 -28.81 -15.12 -15.46
C VAL A 93 -27.38 -14.64 -15.58
N VAL A 94 -26.46 -15.31 -14.88
CA VAL A 94 -25.05 -14.93 -14.81
C VAL A 94 -24.21 -16.10 -15.29
N ARG A 95 -23.20 -15.84 -16.12
CA ARG A 95 -22.30 -16.89 -16.60
C ARG A 95 -21.34 -17.28 -15.47
N PRO A 96 -20.98 -18.57 -15.30
CA PRO A 96 -20.01 -18.98 -14.28
C PRO A 96 -18.65 -18.27 -14.39
N ASN A 97 -18.23 -17.91 -15.59
CA ASN A 97 -16.99 -17.19 -15.88
C ASN A 97 -17.20 -15.68 -16.11
N ALA A 98 -18.32 -15.10 -15.66
CA ALA A 98 -18.59 -13.68 -15.78
C ALA A 98 -17.46 -12.83 -15.17
N HIS A 99 -17.14 -11.72 -15.82
CA HIS A 99 -16.10 -10.80 -15.36
C HIS A 99 -16.51 -10.11 -14.06
N ASP A 100 -15.54 -9.67 -13.26
CA ASP A 100 -15.86 -9.00 -11.98
C ASP A 100 -16.65 -7.69 -12.20
N SER A 101 -16.41 -6.98 -13.31
CA SER A 101 -17.20 -5.81 -13.71
C SER A 101 -18.65 -6.16 -14.13
N GLU A 102 -18.85 -7.30 -14.81
CA GLU A 102 -20.17 -7.83 -15.18
C GLU A 102 -20.97 -8.23 -13.93
N LEU A 103 -20.33 -8.88 -12.96
CA LEU A 103 -20.95 -9.22 -11.67
C LEU A 103 -21.40 -7.97 -10.90
N ILE A 104 -20.58 -6.91 -10.89
CA ILE A 104 -20.95 -5.62 -10.29
C ILE A 104 -22.16 -5.00 -11.01
N LEU A 105 -22.20 -5.04 -12.34
CA LEU A 105 -23.35 -4.56 -13.12
C LEU A 105 -24.63 -5.36 -12.83
N HIS A 106 -24.54 -6.69 -12.74
CA HIS A 106 -25.67 -7.51 -12.34
C HIS A 106 -26.18 -7.13 -10.95
N ALA A 107 -25.28 -6.92 -10.00
CA ALA A 107 -25.61 -6.51 -8.63
C ALA A 107 -26.27 -5.13 -8.58
N TYR A 108 -25.74 -4.15 -9.30
CA TYR A 108 -26.31 -2.81 -9.37
C TYR A 108 -27.71 -2.83 -9.99
N ALA A 109 -27.90 -3.60 -11.06
CA ALA A 109 -29.20 -3.72 -11.70
C ALA A 109 -30.25 -4.48 -10.83
N THR A 110 -29.80 -5.36 -9.93
CA THR A 110 -30.69 -6.08 -8.99
C THR A 110 -31.04 -5.22 -7.76
N TRP A 111 -30.04 -4.60 -7.14
CA TRP A 111 -30.20 -3.97 -5.82
C TRP A 111 -30.04 -2.44 -5.83
N GLY A 112 -29.65 -1.83 -6.95
CA GLY A 112 -29.35 -0.41 -7.04
C GLY A 112 -28.06 -0.06 -6.28
N THR A 113 -28.01 1.14 -5.69
CA THR A 113 -26.84 1.60 -4.92
C THR A 113 -26.51 0.76 -3.68
N PRO A 114 -27.45 0.05 -3.01
CA PRO A 114 -27.13 -0.97 -2.02
C PRO A 114 -26.27 -2.15 -2.49
N CYS A 115 -26.04 -2.35 -3.80
CA CYS A 115 -25.28 -3.49 -4.31
C CYS A 115 -23.89 -3.65 -3.65
N VAL A 116 -23.27 -2.55 -3.24
CA VAL A 116 -21.96 -2.53 -2.55
C VAL A 116 -21.92 -3.29 -1.23
N GLU A 117 -23.08 -3.53 -0.60
CA GLU A 117 -23.20 -4.28 0.65
C GLU A 117 -23.04 -5.79 0.44
N HIS A 118 -23.20 -6.25 -0.81
CA HIS A 118 -23.07 -7.66 -1.20
C HIS A 118 -21.68 -7.98 -1.79
N LEU A 119 -20.92 -6.95 -2.18
CA LEU A 119 -19.61 -7.13 -2.80
C LEU A 119 -18.56 -7.52 -1.74
N ARG A 120 -17.66 -8.43 -2.08
CA ARG A 120 -16.46 -8.76 -1.31
C ARG A 120 -15.24 -8.70 -2.22
N GLY A 121 -14.11 -8.25 -1.69
CA GLY A 121 -12.87 -8.09 -2.43
C GLY A 121 -12.46 -6.63 -2.62
N ASP A 122 -11.51 -6.42 -3.54
CA ASP A 122 -10.84 -5.14 -3.76
C ASP A 122 -11.43 -4.47 -4.99
N PHE A 123 -12.00 -3.28 -4.85
CA PHE A 123 -12.67 -2.60 -5.96
C PHE A 123 -12.68 -1.08 -5.85
N SER A 124 -12.60 -0.46 -7.01
CA SER A 124 -12.97 0.93 -7.25
C SER A 124 -13.67 0.99 -8.60
N PHE A 125 -14.87 1.56 -8.65
CA PHE A 125 -15.65 1.57 -9.90
C PHE A 125 -16.56 2.79 -10.02
N ALA A 126 -17.00 3.04 -11.25
CA ALA A 126 -18.05 3.98 -11.60
C ALA A 126 -19.04 3.33 -12.58
N ILE A 127 -20.33 3.46 -12.28
CA ILE A 127 -21.46 2.97 -13.09
C ILE A 127 -22.30 4.16 -13.54
N TRP A 128 -22.56 4.24 -14.83
CA TRP A 128 -23.52 5.17 -15.40
C TRP A 128 -24.84 4.45 -15.68
N ASP A 129 -25.93 4.94 -15.08
CA ASP A 129 -27.31 4.55 -15.44
C ASP A 129 -27.84 5.54 -16.48
N ALA A 130 -27.85 5.12 -17.75
CA ALA A 130 -28.24 5.98 -18.87
C ALA A 130 -29.71 6.42 -18.82
N GLN A 131 -30.58 5.61 -18.19
CA GLN A 131 -32.00 5.91 -18.06
C GLN A 131 -32.25 6.98 -16.99
N ASN A 132 -31.62 6.83 -15.83
CA ASN A 132 -31.80 7.74 -14.69
C ASN A 132 -30.84 8.94 -14.71
N LYS A 133 -29.89 8.97 -15.67
CA LYS A 133 -28.83 9.99 -15.76
C LYS A 133 -28.07 10.15 -14.44
N GLN A 134 -27.69 9.01 -13.86
CA GLN A 134 -27.02 8.92 -12.57
C GLN A 134 -25.67 8.23 -12.70
N LEU A 135 -24.64 8.84 -12.13
CA LEU A 135 -23.32 8.24 -11.98
C LEU A 135 -23.16 7.73 -10.55
N PHE A 136 -22.93 6.43 -10.37
CA PHE A 136 -22.73 5.79 -9.08
C PHE A 136 -21.30 5.26 -8.98
N CYS A 137 -20.58 5.71 -7.96
CA CYS A 137 -19.20 5.32 -7.71
C CYS A 137 -19.07 4.61 -6.36
N ALA A 138 -18.14 3.68 -6.23
CA ALA A 138 -17.84 3.06 -4.95
C ALA A 138 -16.36 2.68 -4.82
N ARG A 139 -15.90 2.67 -3.57
CA ARG A 139 -14.57 2.21 -3.16
C ARG A 139 -14.71 1.14 -2.09
N ASP A 140 -13.86 0.12 -2.15
CA ASP A 140 -13.90 -1.04 -1.28
C ASP A 140 -13.76 -0.70 0.23
N HIS A 141 -14.08 -1.72 1.03
CA HIS A 141 -14.20 -1.68 2.49
C HIS A 141 -12.99 -1.05 3.20
N LEU A 142 -11.79 -1.36 2.71
CA LEU A 142 -10.53 -0.96 3.33
C LEU A 142 -9.76 0.09 2.50
N GLY A 143 -10.31 0.48 1.35
CA GLY A 143 -9.70 1.42 0.43
C GLY A 143 -8.44 0.86 -0.24
N ILE A 144 -8.38 -0.46 -0.47
CA ILE A 144 -7.26 -1.12 -1.15
C ILE A 144 -7.06 -0.52 -2.55
N LYS A 145 -8.15 -0.35 -3.29
CA LYS A 145 -8.13 0.36 -4.57
C LYS A 145 -8.30 1.86 -4.34
N PRO A 146 -7.43 2.72 -4.86
CA PRO A 146 -7.60 4.16 -4.77
C PRO A 146 -8.83 4.63 -5.55
N PHE A 147 -9.44 5.73 -5.11
CA PHE A 147 -10.48 6.43 -5.88
C PHE A 147 -10.45 7.91 -5.50
N TYR A 148 -10.30 8.75 -6.51
CA TYR A 148 -10.24 10.20 -6.41
C TYR A 148 -11.32 10.82 -7.30
N TYR A 149 -11.81 11.98 -6.90
CA TYR A 149 -12.76 12.73 -7.69
C TYR A 149 -12.59 14.23 -7.49
N LEU A 150 -13.12 14.98 -8.45
CA LEU A 150 -13.25 16.43 -8.40
C LEU A 150 -14.68 16.78 -8.80
N GLN A 151 -15.26 17.75 -8.09
CA GLN A 151 -16.55 18.32 -8.42
C GLN A 151 -16.44 19.84 -8.44
N GLN A 152 -16.65 20.44 -9.61
CA GLN A 152 -16.58 21.89 -9.81
C GLN A 152 -17.72 22.33 -10.71
N GLY A 153 -18.69 23.07 -10.15
CA GLY A 153 -19.91 23.42 -10.86
C GLY A 153 -20.64 22.19 -11.39
N ASP A 154 -20.77 22.10 -12.72
CA ASP A 154 -21.40 20.98 -13.43
C ASP A 154 -20.42 19.89 -13.87
N LEU A 155 -19.11 20.10 -13.70
CA LEU A 155 -18.09 19.11 -14.02
C LEU A 155 -17.89 18.14 -12.85
N PHE A 156 -18.03 16.85 -13.13
CA PHE A 156 -17.60 15.77 -12.25
C PHE A 156 -16.54 14.92 -12.95
N LEU A 157 -15.37 14.79 -12.32
CA LEU A 157 -14.22 14.04 -12.83
C LEU A 157 -13.83 12.99 -11.79
N LEU A 158 -13.55 11.76 -12.22
CA LEU A 158 -13.11 10.68 -11.34
C LEU A 158 -11.93 9.93 -11.95
N SER A 159 -11.09 9.37 -11.09
CA SER A 159 -10.08 8.39 -11.47
C SER A 159 -9.58 7.64 -10.24
N ASN A 160 -9.05 6.43 -10.43
CA ASN A 160 -8.25 5.76 -9.40
C ASN A 160 -6.78 6.23 -9.39
N THR A 161 -6.45 7.25 -10.19
CA THR A 161 -5.12 7.87 -10.27
C THR A 161 -5.27 9.38 -10.09
N LEU A 162 -4.74 9.93 -9.00
CA LEU A 162 -4.89 11.36 -8.70
C LEU A 162 -4.30 12.23 -9.82
N ASN A 163 -3.11 11.89 -10.33
CA ASN A 163 -2.49 12.65 -11.42
C ASN A 163 -3.30 12.65 -12.72
N CYS A 164 -4.11 11.62 -12.98
CA CYS A 164 -5.00 11.60 -14.14
C CYS A 164 -6.03 12.75 -14.06
N ILE A 165 -6.56 13.03 -12.87
CA ILE A 165 -7.46 14.17 -12.64
C ILE A 165 -6.73 15.50 -12.89
N ARG A 166 -5.47 15.60 -12.46
CA ARG A 166 -4.65 16.83 -12.60
C ARG A 166 -4.27 17.19 -14.03
N VAL A 167 -4.29 16.24 -14.96
CA VAL A 167 -4.02 16.53 -16.38
C VAL A 167 -5.17 17.32 -17.02
N HIS A 168 -6.36 17.29 -16.41
CA HIS A 168 -7.51 18.01 -16.93
C HIS A 168 -7.30 19.55 -16.84
N PRO A 169 -7.48 20.31 -17.94
CA PRO A 169 -7.13 21.74 -18.00
C PRO A 169 -7.83 22.65 -16.98
N GLU A 170 -9.06 22.30 -16.58
CA GLU A 170 -9.84 23.08 -15.60
C GLU A 170 -9.44 22.84 -14.14
N VAL A 171 -8.52 21.90 -13.87
CA VAL A 171 -8.16 21.53 -12.50
C VAL A 171 -7.02 22.41 -11.99
N SER A 172 -7.25 23.10 -10.87
CA SER A 172 -6.24 23.95 -10.24
C SER A 172 -5.10 23.11 -9.65
N GLY A 173 -3.88 23.66 -9.73
CA GLY A 173 -2.70 23.13 -9.03
C GLY A 173 -2.60 23.57 -7.56
N GLU A 174 -3.60 24.25 -7.02
CA GLU A 174 -3.57 24.78 -5.66
C GLU A 174 -3.55 23.68 -4.60
N LEU A 175 -2.64 23.85 -3.63
CA LEU A 175 -2.42 22.88 -2.58
C LEU A 175 -3.44 23.02 -1.45
N ASN A 176 -3.81 21.90 -0.86
CA ASN A 176 -4.55 21.85 0.39
C ASN A 176 -3.58 22.07 1.56
N GLU A 177 -3.51 23.31 2.05
CA GLU A 177 -2.59 23.69 3.14
C GLU A 177 -2.79 22.86 4.42
N ALA A 178 -4.01 22.38 4.70
CA ALA A 178 -4.26 21.54 5.86
C ALA A 178 -3.66 20.13 5.68
N ALA A 179 -3.81 19.52 4.50
CA ALA A 179 -3.21 18.21 4.20
C ALA A 179 -1.67 18.28 4.15
N ILE A 180 -1.11 19.35 3.59
CA ILE A 180 0.35 19.60 3.63
C ILE A 180 0.81 19.80 5.07
N GLY A 181 0.05 20.57 5.84
CA GLY A 181 0.29 20.76 7.26
C GLY A 181 0.35 19.45 8.05
N ASP A 182 -0.62 18.57 7.83
CA ASP A 182 -0.66 17.24 8.43
C ASP A 182 0.55 16.40 8.04
N PHE A 183 0.89 16.36 6.74
CA PHE A 183 2.06 15.63 6.29
C PHE A 183 3.34 16.13 6.99
N LEU A 184 3.53 17.45 7.09
CA LEU A 184 4.71 18.03 7.72
C LEU A 184 4.76 17.84 9.24
N LEU A 185 3.61 17.66 9.90
CA LEU A 185 3.51 17.42 11.34
C LEU A 185 3.59 15.94 11.71
N PHE A 186 2.99 15.07 10.89
CA PHE A 186 2.65 13.70 11.26
C PHE A 186 3.12 12.64 10.24
N GLY A 187 3.73 13.05 9.12
CA GLY A 187 4.19 12.15 8.06
C GLY A 187 3.09 11.66 7.12
N LEU A 188 1.83 12.06 7.34
CA LEU A 188 0.66 11.66 6.54
C LEU A 188 -0.46 12.69 6.61
N ASN A 189 -1.36 12.67 5.63
CA ASN A 189 -2.62 13.41 5.70
C ASN A 189 -3.60 12.69 6.63
N CYS A 190 -4.06 13.36 7.70
CA CYS A 190 -4.94 12.73 8.69
C CYS A 190 -6.41 12.71 8.28
N ASP A 191 -6.81 13.45 7.23
CA ASP A 191 -8.16 13.41 6.70
C ASP A 191 -8.24 12.48 5.46
N ASN A 192 -8.91 11.35 5.65
CA ASN A 192 -9.07 10.31 4.63
C ASN A 192 -9.92 10.74 3.42
N ALA A 193 -10.65 11.85 3.49
CA ALA A 193 -11.47 12.37 2.40
C ALA A 193 -10.75 13.42 1.53
N THR A 194 -9.60 13.93 1.97
CA THR A 194 -8.87 14.99 1.26
C THR A 194 -7.59 14.48 0.60
N THR A 195 -7.06 15.28 -0.32
CA THR A 195 -5.73 15.08 -0.90
C THR A 195 -4.85 16.30 -0.65
N SER A 196 -3.59 16.21 -1.07
CA SER A 196 -2.66 17.34 -1.10
C SER A 196 -3.10 18.48 -2.04
N PHE A 197 -4.07 18.25 -2.92
CA PHE A 197 -4.64 19.26 -3.81
C PHE A 197 -6.01 19.68 -3.32
N ARG A 198 -6.27 20.98 -3.30
CA ARG A 198 -7.48 21.55 -2.69
C ARG A 198 -8.76 21.03 -3.33
N ASP A 199 -8.77 20.96 -4.66
CA ASP A 199 -9.99 20.72 -5.43
C ASP A 199 -10.23 19.23 -5.73
N ILE A 200 -9.26 18.36 -5.39
CA ILE A 200 -9.36 16.91 -5.59
C ILE A 200 -9.58 16.20 -4.25
N GLN A 201 -10.66 15.44 -4.16
CA GLN A 201 -11.04 14.66 -2.99
C GLN A 201 -10.70 13.18 -3.20
N ARG A 202 -10.51 12.48 -2.08
CA ARG A 202 -10.37 11.03 -2.04
C ARG A 202 -11.70 10.46 -1.58
N LEU A 203 -12.26 9.48 -2.30
CA LEU A 203 -13.44 8.76 -1.80
C LEU A 203 -12.98 7.89 -0.62
N PRO A 204 -13.50 8.08 0.61
CA PRO A 204 -13.00 7.32 1.76
C PRO A 204 -13.29 5.81 1.63
N PRO A 205 -12.56 4.95 2.36
CA PRO A 205 -12.85 3.52 2.42
C PRO A 205 -14.30 3.24 2.81
N ALA A 206 -14.91 2.19 2.24
CA ALA A 206 -16.30 1.80 2.51
C ALA A 206 -17.35 2.89 2.19
N HIS A 207 -17.07 3.77 1.23
CA HIS A 207 -18.02 4.79 0.78
C HIS A 207 -18.42 4.61 -0.68
N SER A 208 -19.65 5.03 -0.96
CA SER A 208 -20.17 5.23 -2.30
C SER A 208 -20.61 6.68 -2.50
N LEU A 209 -20.55 7.13 -3.75
CA LEU A 209 -20.87 8.49 -4.17
C LEU A 209 -21.82 8.41 -5.37
N SER A 210 -23.02 8.96 -5.21
CA SER A 210 -24.00 9.09 -6.29
C SER A 210 -24.06 10.52 -6.78
N ILE A 211 -23.89 10.74 -8.07
CA ILE A 211 -24.08 12.03 -8.72
C ILE A 211 -25.34 11.95 -9.58
N SER A 212 -26.40 12.61 -9.11
CA SER A 212 -27.67 12.73 -9.83
C SER A 212 -27.97 14.21 -10.12
N PRO A 213 -29.03 14.52 -10.88
CA PRO A 213 -29.48 15.91 -11.07
C PRO A 213 -29.78 16.65 -9.76
N GLU A 214 -30.14 15.93 -8.69
CA GLU A 214 -30.40 16.49 -7.35
C GLU A 214 -29.11 16.90 -6.60
N GLY A 215 -27.95 16.44 -7.06
CA GLY A 215 -26.65 16.70 -6.45
C GLY A 215 -25.94 15.43 -5.96
N PRO A 216 -24.72 15.60 -5.41
CA PRO A 216 -23.92 14.50 -4.90
C PRO A 216 -24.49 13.94 -3.59
N LYS A 217 -24.53 12.61 -3.45
CA LYS A 217 -24.86 11.91 -2.20
C LYS A 217 -23.72 10.96 -1.85
N LEU A 218 -23.00 11.26 -0.79
CA LEU A 218 -21.95 10.43 -0.21
C LEU A 218 -22.54 9.54 0.89
N ARG A 219 -22.28 8.24 0.85
CA ARG A 219 -22.77 7.28 1.84
C ARG A 219 -21.66 6.32 2.27
N ARG A 220 -21.41 6.22 3.57
CA ARG A 220 -20.66 5.09 4.13
C ARG A 220 -21.57 3.87 4.16
N TYR A 221 -21.22 2.83 3.42
CA TYR A 221 -22.05 1.63 3.30
C TYR A 221 -21.60 0.50 4.25
N TRP A 222 -20.38 0.57 4.78
CA TRP A 222 -19.86 -0.46 5.68
C TRP A 222 -19.02 0.12 6.82
N THR A 223 -19.06 -0.57 7.95
CA THR A 223 -18.14 -0.42 9.08
C THR A 223 -17.75 -1.81 9.57
N PRO A 224 -16.51 -2.01 10.08
CA PRO A 224 -16.12 -3.27 10.67
C PRO A 224 -17.16 -3.70 11.73
N PRO A 225 -17.68 -4.94 11.65
CA PRO A 225 -18.62 -5.42 12.65
C PRO A 225 -17.91 -5.46 14.01
N THR A 226 -18.44 -4.72 14.97
CA THR A 226 -17.95 -4.69 16.36
C THR A 226 -18.89 -5.43 17.31
N ASP A 227 -20.04 -5.86 16.80
CA ASP A 227 -21.08 -6.59 17.50
C ASP A 227 -20.90 -8.10 17.33
N GLY A 228 -20.99 -8.82 18.46
CA GLY A 228 -20.84 -10.26 18.48
C GLY A 228 -19.40 -10.73 18.74
N ARG A 229 -19.28 -11.82 19.49
CA ARG A 229 -18.04 -12.54 19.70
C ARG A 229 -18.24 -13.94 19.15
N ILE A 230 -17.35 -14.38 18.26
CA ILE A 230 -17.29 -15.80 17.90
C ILE A 230 -16.83 -16.55 19.15
N ARG A 231 -17.66 -17.47 19.63
CA ARG A 231 -17.37 -18.28 20.82
C ARG A 231 -17.43 -19.76 20.48
N TYR A 232 -16.27 -20.33 20.20
CA TYR A 232 -16.14 -21.79 20.14
C TYR A 232 -15.96 -22.40 21.53
N ARG A 233 -16.24 -23.70 21.64
CA ARG A 233 -16.16 -24.45 22.89
C ARG A 233 -14.70 -24.78 23.23
N LYS A 234 -13.88 -24.98 22.20
CA LYS A 234 -12.49 -25.40 22.31
C LYS A 234 -11.54 -24.42 21.58
N PRO A 235 -10.31 -24.20 22.08
CA PRO A 235 -9.31 -23.36 21.40
C PRO A 235 -9.01 -23.81 19.97
N GLU A 236 -9.01 -25.12 19.71
CA GLU A 236 -8.66 -25.71 18.42
C GLU A 236 -9.65 -25.29 17.32
N GLU A 237 -10.93 -25.12 17.66
CA GLU A 237 -11.98 -24.68 16.73
C GLU A 237 -11.72 -23.24 16.22
N TYR A 238 -11.06 -22.38 17.02
CA TYR A 238 -10.65 -21.05 16.55
C TYR A 238 -9.53 -21.15 15.51
N ILE A 239 -8.58 -22.06 15.71
CA ILE A 239 -7.46 -22.28 14.80
C ILE A 239 -7.99 -22.84 13.48
N GLU A 240 -8.86 -23.85 13.54
CA GLU A 240 -9.51 -24.44 12.37
C GLU A 240 -10.31 -23.40 11.57
N ASN A 241 -11.11 -22.58 12.26
CA ASN A 241 -11.89 -21.54 11.59
C ASN A 241 -10.99 -20.45 10.97
N PHE A 242 -9.96 -20.01 11.68
CA PHE A 242 -9.00 -19.03 11.12
C PHE A 242 -8.29 -19.60 9.89
N HIS A 243 -7.83 -20.86 9.96
CA HIS A 243 -7.20 -21.53 8.83
C HIS A 243 -8.15 -21.64 7.63
N SER A 244 -9.42 -22.01 7.85
CA SER A 244 -10.43 -22.09 6.80
C SER A 244 -10.69 -20.72 6.15
N LEU A 245 -10.77 -19.65 6.93
CA LEU A 245 -10.95 -18.29 6.41
C LEU A 245 -9.72 -17.81 5.62
N LEU A 246 -8.51 -18.10 6.12
CA LEU A 246 -7.27 -17.77 5.42
C LEU A 246 -7.16 -18.54 4.11
N GLU A 247 -7.47 -19.83 4.12
CA GLU A 247 -7.50 -20.67 2.91
C GLU A 247 -8.48 -20.15 1.87
N ALA A 248 -9.70 -19.76 2.27
CA ALA A 248 -10.68 -19.16 1.38
C ALA A 248 -10.17 -17.83 0.79
N ALA A 249 -9.64 -16.93 1.63
CA ALA A 249 -9.14 -15.63 1.19
C ALA A 249 -7.95 -15.75 0.22
N VAL A 250 -7.08 -16.73 0.41
CA VAL A 250 -5.96 -17.03 -0.48
C VAL A 250 -6.44 -17.67 -1.78
N THR A 251 -7.40 -18.59 -1.71
CA THR A 251 -8.01 -19.23 -2.90
C THR A 251 -8.62 -18.19 -3.83
N ASP A 252 -9.40 -17.25 -3.29
CA ASP A 252 -10.02 -16.18 -4.08
C ASP A 252 -9.01 -15.28 -4.79
N ARG A 253 -7.84 -15.04 -4.16
CA ARG A 253 -6.77 -14.17 -4.67
C ARG A 253 -5.84 -14.85 -5.66
N LEU A 254 -5.91 -16.18 -5.75
CA LEU A 254 -5.11 -17.05 -6.61
C LEU A 254 -5.80 -17.46 -7.91
N ARG A 255 -6.83 -16.72 -8.36
CA ARG A 255 -7.48 -16.91 -9.69
C ARG A 255 -6.61 -16.46 -10.87
N THR A 256 -5.37 -16.94 -10.94
CA THR A 256 -4.36 -16.58 -11.96
C THR A 256 -3.46 -17.79 -12.24
N ASP A 257 -2.77 -17.77 -13.37
CA ASP A 257 -1.79 -18.80 -13.75
C ASP A 257 -0.44 -18.62 -13.04
N ARG A 258 -0.06 -17.39 -12.69
CA ARG A 258 1.20 -17.07 -12.01
C ARG A 258 1.03 -16.02 -10.92
N ALA A 259 1.60 -16.30 -9.74
CA ALA A 259 1.56 -15.38 -8.61
C ALA A 259 2.93 -15.23 -7.95
N GLY A 260 3.23 -13.99 -7.55
CA GLY A 260 4.35 -13.67 -6.68
C GLY A 260 3.91 -13.59 -5.22
N ILE A 261 4.82 -13.90 -4.30
CA ILE A 261 4.61 -13.66 -2.86
C ILE A 261 5.79 -12.88 -2.32
N LEU A 262 5.54 -11.74 -1.67
CA LEU A 262 6.56 -11.05 -0.88
C LEU A 262 6.83 -11.88 0.36
N LEU A 263 8.04 -12.45 0.43
CA LEU A 263 8.47 -13.34 1.48
C LEU A 263 9.42 -12.63 2.44
N SER A 264 9.13 -12.79 3.73
CA SER A 264 9.94 -12.31 4.85
C SER A 264 9.98 -13.40 5.92
N ARG A 265 10.71 -13.19 7.01
CA ARG A 265 10.66 -14.04 8.21
C ARG A 265 9.32 -13.97 8.94
N GLY A 266 8.52 -12.95 8.66
CA GLY A 266 7.26 -12.70 9.36
C GLY A 266 6.33 -13.92 9.32
N LEU A 267 5.61 -14.16 10.42
CA LEU A 267 4.57 -15.19 10.46
C LEU A 267 3.53 -14.96 9.36
N ASP A 268 3.25 -13.71 9.02
CA ASP A 268 2.23 -13.33 8.04
C ASP A 268 2.57 -13.82 6.63
N SER A 269 3.74 -13.44 6.11
CA SER A 269 4.19 -13.80 4.75
C SER A 269 4.50 -15.29 4.63
N SER A 270 5.05 -15.91 5.69
CA SER A 270 5.34 -17.34 5.73
C SER A 270 4.07 -18.18 5.75
N SER A 271 3.06 -17.79 6.54
CA SER A 271 1.75 -18.47 6.58
C SER A 271 1.02 -18.32 5.25
N LEU A 272 1.05 -17.11 4.67
CA LEU A 272 0.52 -16.85 3.33
C LEU A 272 1.17 -17.75 2.28
N ALA A 273 2.50 -17.86 2.28
CA ALA A 273 3.22 -18.72 1.33
C ALA A 273 2.88 -20.20 1.49
N ALA A 274 2.75 -20.68 2.72
CA ALA A 274 2.37 -22.06 3.00
C ALA A 274 0.96 -22.37 2.50
N VAL A 275 -0.04 -21.54 2.85
CA VAL A 275 -1.43 -21.72 2.41
C VAL A 275 -1.54 -21.60 0.89
N ALA A 276 -0.86 -20.63 0.27
CA ALA A 276 -0.88 -20.46 -1.18
C ALA A 276 -0.33 -21.69 -1.92
N LYS A 277 0.74 -22.30 -1.40
CA LYS A 277 1.27 -23.55 -1.93
C LYS A 277 0.26 -24.69 -1.80
N ASP A 278 -0.37 -24.85 -0.65
CA ASP A 278 -1.33 -25.93 -0.40
C ASP A 278 -2.60 -25.78 -1.24
N VAL A 279 -3.06 -24.54 -1.45
CA VAL A 279 -4.16 -24.22 -2.36
C VAL A 279 -3.78 -24.53 -3.81
N SER A 280 -2.59 -24.11 -4.26
CA SER A 280 -2.10 -24.41 -5.62
C SER A 280 -1.95 -25.91 -5.89
N ALA A 281 -1.51 -26.68 -4.88
CA ALA A 281 -1.35 -28.13 -5.00
C ALA A 281 -2.68 -28.91 -5.02
N ARG A 282 -3.72 -28.38 -4.36
CA ARG A 282 -5.07 -29.00 -4.30
C ARG A 282 -6.01 -28.50 -5.40
N GLY A 283 -5.71 -27.35 -5.99
CA GLY A 283 -6.53 -26.71 -7.01
C GLY A 283 -6.60 -27.52 -8.31
N ALA A 284 -7.68 -27.31 -9.08
CA ALA A 284 -7.84 -27.91 -10.40
C ALA A 284 -6.80 -27.40 -11.42
N GLN A 285 -6.23 -26.21 -11.16
CA GLN A 285 -5.18 -25.60 -11.96
C GLN A 285 -3.95 -25.39 -11.09
N THR A 286 -2.80 -25.91 -11.52
CA THR A 286 -1.51 -25.62 -10.89
C THR A 286 -1.10 -24.17 -11.17
N ILE A 287 -0.76 -23.43 -10.12
CA ILE A 287 -0.33 -22.03 -10.19
C ILE A 287 1.19 -21.97 -10.01
N ASP A 288 1.89 -21.29 -10.90
CA ASP A 288 3.33 -21.00 -10.74
C ASP A 288 3.52 -19.92 -9.67
N ILE A 289 3.95 -20.35 -8.48
CA ILE A 289 4.19 -19.47 -7.33
C ILE A 289 5.69 -19.23 -7.19
N ARG A 290 6.07 -17.96 -7.11
CA ARG A 290 7.46 -17.53 -6.83
C ARG A 290 7.52 -16.54 -5.68
N CYS A 291 8.52 -16.70 -4.83
CA CYS A 291 8.76 -15.82 -3.70
C CYS A 291 9.75 -14.71 -4.08
N TYR A 292 9.55 -13.52 -3.51
CA TYR A 292 10.43 -12.37 -3.68
C TYR A 292 10.77 -11.80 -2.31
N ALA A 293 12.06 -11.69 -2.02
CA ALA A 293 12.57 -11.24 -0.72
C ALA A 293 13.45 -10.00 -0.92
N PRO A 294 12.95 -8.78 -0.61
CA PRO A 294 13.81 -7.61 -0.52
C PRO A 294 14.75 -7.78 0.68
N ILE A 295 16.05 -7.61 0.45
CA ILE A 295 17.09 -7.79 1.48
C ILE A 295 18.12 -6.67 1.43
N PHE A 296 18.88 -6.54 2.52
CA PHE A 296 20.13 -5.79 2.54
C PHE A 296 21.28 -6.77 2.80
N GLU A 297 22.24 -6.87 1.90
CA GLU A 297 23.36 -7.80 1.99
C GLU A 297 24.48 -7.28 2.90
N SER A 298 24.64 -5.96 2.95
CA SER A 298 25.79 -5.28 3.57
C SER A 298 25.39 -4.02 4.34
N LEU A 299 24.37 -3.30 3.89
CA LEU A 299 23.99 -2.01 4.47
C LEU A 299 23.32 -2.16 5.85
N ILE A 300 22.45 -3.16 5.98
CA ILE A 300 21.79 -3.52 7.23
C ILE A 300 22.20 -4.97 7.54
N PRO A 301 23.05 -5.20 8.56
CA PRO A 301 23.48 -6.54 8.92
C PRO A 301 22.36 -7.26 9.69
N ASP A 302 21.38 -7.77 8.95
CA ASP A 302 20.34 -8.65 9.45
C ASP A 302 20.46 -10.06 8.85
N ARG A 303 19.58 -10.97 9.28
CA ARG A 303 19.53 -12.35 8.81
C ARG A 303 18.29 -12.62 7.97
N GLU A 304 17.63 -11.57 7.47
CA GLU A 304 16.33 -11.69 6.79
C GLU A 304 16.43 -12.58 5.55
N GLY A 305 17.50 -12.44 4.78
CA GLY A 305 17.78 -13.30 3.62
C GLY A 305 18.01 -14.77 3.98
N GLU A 306 18.59 -15.06 5.14
CA GLU A 306 18.75 -16.45 5.62
C GLU A 306 17.39 -17.05 5.97
N TYR A 307 16.56 -16.33 6.71
CA TYR A 307 15.24 -16.81 7.12
C TYR A 307 14.28 -16.99 5.94
N ALA A 308 14.26 -16.04 5.01
CA ALA A 308 13.45 -16.16 3.79
C ALA A 308 13.90 -17.37 2.95
N ARG A 309 15.20 -17.70 2.94
CA ARG A 309 15.72 -18.92 2.31
C ARG A 309 15.22 -20.18 3.02
N GLU A 310 15.31 -20.24 4.35
CA GLU A 310 14.83 -21.39 5.14
C GLU A 310 13.34 -21.68 4.87
N VAL A 311 12.51 -20.64 4.86
CA VAL A 311 11.07 -20.79 4.56
C VAL A 311 10.85 -21.26 3.12
N ALA A 312 11.55 -20.66 2.15
CA ALA A 312 11.44 -21.05 0.75
C ALA A 312 11.89 -22.49 0.50
N GLU A 313 12.98 -22.93 1.13
CA GLU A 313 13.50 -24.31 1.05
C GLU A 313 12.53 -25.31 1.70
N PHE A 314 12.01 -24.99 2.89
CA PHE A 314 11.01 -25.80 3.57
C PHE A 314 9.75 -25.97 2.71
N LEU A 315 9.28 -24.87 2.11
CA LEU A 315 8.12 -24.88 1.22
C LEU A 315 8.47 -25.37 -0.19
N ARG A 316 9.74 -25.58 -0.54
CA ARG A 316 10.19 -25.91 -1.91
C ARG A 316 9.64 -24.93 -2.96
N LEU A 317 9.61 -23.64 -2.63
CA LEU A 317 9.22 -22.56 -3.53
C LEU A 317 10.47 -21.83 -4.04
N PRO A 318 10.54 -21.47 -5.33
CA PRO A 318 11.64 -20.65 -5.84
C PRO A 318 11.58 -19.26 -5.19
N VAL A 319 12.74 -18.73 -4.79
CA VAL A 319 12.87 -17.40 -4.20
C VAL A 319 13.87 -16.53 -4.94
N LYS A 320 13.49 -15.29 -5.24
CA LYS A 320 14.36 -14.26 -5.83
C LYS A 320 14.67 -13.21 -4.77
N PHE A 321 15.94 -13.11 -4.40
CA PHE A 321 16.42 -12.08 -3.49
C PHE A 321 16.64 -10.77 -4.26
N MET A 322 16.14 -9.66 -3.73
CA MET A 322 16.26 -8.32 -4.32
C MET A 322 17.09 -7.46 -3.38
N ALA A 323 18.38 -7.32 -3.68
CA ALA A 323 19.29 -6.52 -2.87
C ALA A 323 18.98 -5.03 -3.01
N LEU A 324 18.74 -4.36 -1.89
CA LEU A 324 18.42 -2.93 -1.81
C LEU A 324 19.62 -2.06 -1.41
N ASP A 325 20.80 -2.66 -1.22
CA ASP A 325 22.04 -2.00 -0.78
C ASP A 325 22.47 -0.82 -1.64
N GLN A 326 22.21 -0.90 -2.95
CA GLN A 326 22.63 0.11 -3.92
C GLN A 326 21.59 1.23 -4.11
N VAL A 327 20.44 1.14 -3.44
CA VAL A 327 19.39 2.17 -3.54
C VAL A 327 19.84 3.38 -2.74
N GLN A 328 20.20 4.46 -3.44
CA GLN A 328 20.48 5.74 -2.79
C GLN A 328 19.18 6.33 -2.21
N LEU A 329 19.28 6.92 -1.02
CA LEU A 329 18.15 7.62 -0.39
C LEU A 329 17.66 8.74 -1.31
N PHE A 330 16.35 8.81 -1.51
CA PHE A 330 15.69 9.78 -2.40
C PHE A 330 16.15 9.71 -3.87
N ALA A 331 16.75 8.60 -4.31
CA ALA A 331 17.16 8.46 -5.70
C ALA A 331 15.97 8.63 -6.67
N GLY A 332 16.12 9.52 -7.66
CA GLY A 332 15.09 9.76 -8.66
C GLY A 332 13.85 10.47 -8.15
N TRP A 333 13.91 11.15 -6.99
CA TRP A 333 12.81 11.98 -6.47
C TRP A 333 12.35 13.08 -7.46
N ASP A 334 13.26 13.51 -8.33
CA ASP A 334 13.06 14.49 -9.40
C ASP A 334 12.55 13.87 -10.70
N ASN A 335 12.62 12.55 -10.84
CA ASN A 335 12.07 11.87 -12.00
C ASN A 335 10.55 11.87 -11.87
N PRO A 336 9.80 12.39 -12.87
CA PRO A 336 8.35 12.32 -12.89
C PRO A 336 7.84 10.89 -12.67
N GLU A 337 8.54 9.88 -13.21
CA GLU A 337 8.19 8.47 -13.02
C GLU A 337 8.28 7.99 -11.56
N PHE A 338 8.80 8.77 -10.62
CA PHE A 338 8.76 8.42 -9.19
C PHE A 338 8.08 9.51 -8.36
N SER A 339 7.67 10.60 -9.00
CA SER A 339 6.99 11.71 -8.37
C SER A 339 5.53 11.34 -8.11
N LEU A 340 5.26 10.98 -6.87
CA LEU A 340 3.90 10.74 -6.41
C LEU A 340 3.11 12.05 -6.35
N PRO A 341 1.79 12.00 -6.59
CA PRO A 341 0.95 13.20 -6.46
C PRO A 341 0.89 13.69 -5.01
N GLU A 342 0.99 12.77 -4.06
CA GLU A 342 0.96 13.08 -2.63
C GLU A 342 2.34 12.82 -2.02
N PRO A 343 2.75 13.62 -1.04
CA PRO A 343 4.04 13.46 -0.41
C PRO A 343 4.11 12.15 0.37
N VAL A 344 5.26 11.49 0.34
CA VAL A 344 5.53 10.25 1.05
C VAL A 344 6.79 10.37 1.89
N GLU A 345 6.77 9.78 3.08
CA GLU A 345 7.89 9.73 4.01
C GLU A 345 8.74 8.46 3.84
N ASP A 346 8.91 7.97 2.61
CA ASP A 346 9.72 6.78 2.33
C ASP A 346 10.93 7.13 1.44
N PRO A 347 12.14 7.27 2.02
CA PRO A 347 13.35 7.59 1.25
C PRO A 347 13.81 6.45 0.34
N LEU A 348 13.29 5.23 0.51
CA LEU A 348 13.62 4.04 -0.27
C LEU A 348 12.52 3.68 -1.27
N PHE A 349 11.54 4.56 -1.47
CA PHE A 349 10.39 4.32 -2.35
C PHE A 349 10.79 3.90 -3.78
N ARG A 350 11.91 4.43 -4.30
CA ARG A 350 12.45 4.00 -5.59
C ARG A 350 12.80 2.51 -5.64
N GLY A 351 13.43 1.99 -4.58
CA GLY A 351 13.78 0.58 -4.46
C GLY A 351 12.54 -0.33 -4.43
N PHE A 352 11.46 0.14 -3.81
CA PHE A 352 10.17 -0.55 -3.87
C PHE A 352 9.61 -0.61 -5.30
N LEU A 353 9.62 0.50 -6.04
CA LEU A 353 9.15 0.52 -7.43
C LEU A 353 9.99 -0.33 -8.37
N ASP A 354 11.31 -0.32 -8.22
CA ASP A 354 12.19 -1.21 -9.00
C ASP A 354 11.95 -2.68 -8.66
N SER A 355 11.67 -3.00 -7.39
CA SER A 355 11.24 -4.34 -6.98
C SER A 355 9.93 -4.74 -7.67
N CYS A 356 8.92 -3.87 -7.68
CA CYS A 356 7.66 -4.13 -8.38
C CYS A 356 7.86 -4.32 -9.89
N ARG A 357 8.73 -3.53 -10.53
CA ARG A 357 9.09 -3.71 -11.95
C ARG A 357 9.74 -5.07 -12.20
N ASN A 358 10.69 -5.47 -11.34
CA ASN A 358 11.34 -6.77 -11.43
C ASN A 358 10.37 -7.94 -11.26
N VAL A 359 9.39 -7.81 -10.35
CA VAL A 359 8.32 -8.79 -10.16
C VAL A 359 7.38 -8.84 -11.37
N SER A 360 7.07 -7.68 -11.96
CA SER A 360 6.13 -7.58 -13.09
C SER A 360 6.59 -8.32 -14.35
N ALA A 361 7.90 -8.52 -14.50
CA ALA A 361 8.47 -9.34 -15.58
C ALA A 361 8.13 -10.84 -15.43
N ASP A 362 7.85 -11.29 -14.21
CA ASP A 362 7.64 -12.69 -13.86
C ASP A 362 6.15 -13.01 -13.64
N CYS A 363 5.41 -12.13 -12.96
CA CYS A 363 4.00 -12.31 -12.62
C CYS A 363 3.23 -10.98 -12.53
N ARG A 364 1.91 -11.04 -12.76
CA ARG A 364 1.02 -9.86 -12.72
C ARG A 364 0.33 -9.64 -11.38
N VAL A 365 0.37 -10.65 -10.52
CA VAL A 365 -0.28 -10.69 -9.20
C VAL A 365 0.81 -10.91 -8.17
N LEU A 366 0.89 -10.00 -7.18
CA LEU A 366 1.83 -10.09 -6.07
C LEU A 366 1.05 -10.05 -4.76
N LEU A 367 1.18 -11.10 -3.95
CA LEU A 367 0.57 -11.21 -2.64
C LEU A 367 1.53 -10.71 -1.54
N SER A 368 0.97 -10.14 -0.49
CA SER A 368 1.73 -9.61 0.65
C SER A 368 1.00 -9.89 1.95
N GLY A 369 1.74 -10.18 3.02
CA GLY A 369 1.20 -10.37 4.38
C GLY A 369 0.83 -9.06 5.10
N LYS A 370 0.73 -7.92 4.41
CA LYS A 370 0.39 -6.64 5.02
C LYS A 370 -1.02 -6.66 5.63
N GLY A 371 -1.19 -5.96 6.75
CA GLY A 371 -2.48 -5.77 7.44
C GLY A 371 -2.75 -6.75 8.58
N VAL A 372 -2.01 -7.86 8.65
CA VAL A 372 -2.18 -8.88 9.70
C VAL A 372 -1.86 -8.32 11.08
N ASP A 373 -0.76 -7.58 11.22
CA ASP A 373 -0.41 -6.88 12.48
C ASP A 373 -1.54 -5.96 12.96
N ASN A 374 -2.21 -5.25 12.05
CA ASN A 374 -3.32 -4.37 12.41
C ASN A 374 -4.56 -5.15 12.87
N LEU A 375 -4.78 -6.34 12.32
CA LEU A 375 -5.92 -7.18 12.64
C LEU A 375 -5.71 -7.98 13.93
N LEU A 376 -4.48 -8.43 14.18
CA LEU A 376 -4.12 -9.32 15.29
C LEU A 376 -3.47 -8.60 16.48
N ASP A 377 -3.35 -7.26 16.45
CA ASP A 377 -2.85 -6.50 17.60
C ASP A 377 -3.79 -6.65 18.81
N PHE A 378 -3.29 -7.26 19.87
CA PHE A 378 -4.05 -7.47 21.11
C PHE A 378 -3.83 -6.33 22.10
N GLN A 379 -4.92 -5.62 22.41
CA GLN A 379 -4.93 -4.57 23.43
C GLN A 379 -5.70 -5.01 24.69
N MET A 380 -4.97 -5.16 25.79
CA MET A 380 -5.52 -5.66 27.07
C MET A 380 -6.62 -4.76 27.64
N TRP A 381 -6.49 -3.44 27.56
CA TRP A 381 -7.43 -2.52 28.22
C TRP A 381 -8.79 -2.43 27.52
N PRO A 382 -8.87 -2.28 26.18
CA PRO A 382 -10.13 -2.44 25.45
C PRO A 382 -10.78 -3.81 25.71
N TYR A 383 -9.99 -4.88 25.70
CA TYR A 383 -10.46 -6.24 26.00
C TYR A 383 -11.07 -6.36 27.41
N ALA A 384 -10.38 -5.86 28.43
CA ALA A 384 -10.87 -5.80 29.80
C ALA A 384 -12.15 -4.96 29.93
N GLY A 385 -12.17 -3.81 29.25
CA GLY A 385 -13.35 -2.94 29.19
C GLY A 385 -14.56 -3.63 28.56
N ASP A 386 -14.34 -4.47 27.55
CA ASP A 386 -15.39 -5.26 26.90
C ASP A 386 -15.90 -6.41 27.80
N LEU A 387 -15.00 -7.16 28.46
CA LEU A 387 -15.39 -8.16 29.45
C LEU A 387 -16.21 -7.56 30.59
N ARG A 388 -15.81 -6.37 31.06
CA ARG A 388 -16.55 -5.62 32.09
C ARG A 388 -17.95 -5.22 31.62
N ARG A 389 -18.06 -4.66 30.41
CA ARG A 389 -19.36 -4.27 29.81
C ARG A 389 -20.29 -5.46 29.65
N ASN A 390 -19.75 -6.64 29.37
CA ASN A 390 -20.50 -7.88 29.19
C ASN A 390 -20.72 -8.68 30.49
N GLY A 391 -20.27 -8.18 31.65
CA GLY A 391 -20.45 -8.86 32.94
C GLY A 391 -19.61 -10.13 33.13
N GLU A 392 -18.56 -10.33 32.33
CA GLU A 392 -17.71 -11.54 32.34
C GLU A 392 -16.62 -11.48 33.43
N TRP A 393 -17.01 -11.22 34.69
CA TRP A 393 -16.09 -10.92 35.79
C TRP A 393 -15.08 -12.03 36.11
N ARG A 394 -15.51 -13.30 36.02
CA ARG A 394 -14.60 -14.45 36.26
C ARG A 394 -13.46 -14.45 35.25
N ARG A 395 -13.79 -14.30 33.97
CA ARG A 395 -12.83 -14.26 32.86
C ARG A 395 -11.94 -13.02 32.93
N LEU A 396 -12.53 -11.87 33.26
CA LEU A 396 -11.75 -10.65 33.50
C LEU A 396 -10.70 -10.86 34.60
N SER A 397 -11.08 -11.50 35.70
CA SER A 397 -10.14 -11.77 36.80
C SER A 397 -9.04 -12.77 36.41
N SER A 398 -9.38 -13.87 35.74
CA SER A 398 -8.41 -14.88 35.31
C SER A 398 -7.44 -14.33 34.27
N ASP A 399 -7.96 -13.64 33.26
CA ASP A 399 -7.17 -13.18 32.12
C ASP A 399 -6.28 -12.01 32.53
N MET A 400 -6.75 -11.16 33.45
CA MET A 400 -5.95 -10.10 34.03
C MET A 400 -4.85 -10.64 34.96
N ALA A 401 -5.13 -11.69 35.75
CA ALA A 401 -4.11 -12.37 36.53
C ALA A 401 -3.03 -13.00 35.63
N ASN A 402 -3.44 -13.71 34.57
CA ASN A 402 -2.53 -14.26 33.55
C ASN A 402 -1.71 -13.17 32.87
N TYR A 403 -2.34 -12.04 32.52
CA TYR A 403 -1.66 -10.91 31.90
C TYR A 403 -0.55 -10.36 32.79
N PHE A 404 -0.81 -10.16 34.09
CA PHE A 404 0.20 -9.70 35.07
C PHE A 404 1.24 -10.76 35.40
N TRP A 405 0.91 -12.04 35.23
CA TRP A 405 1.86 -13.15 35.41
C TRP A 405 2.87 -13.22 34.26
N ILE A 406 2.40 -13.10 33.01
CA ILE A 406 3.22 -13.19 31.79
C ILE A 406 4.01 -11.89 31.56
N ARG A 407 3.41 -10.73 31.87
CA ARG A 407 4.08 -9.44 31.73
C ARG A 407 4.56 -8.96 33.10
N PRO A 408 5.89 -8.86 33.35
CA PRO A 408 6.40 -8.39 34.64
C PRO A 408 5.81 -7.02 34.99
N PHE A 409 5.60 -6.79 36.30
CA PHE A 409 4.88 -5.64 36.85
C PHE A 409 5.33 -4.29 36.23
N PRO A 410 4.41 -3.40 35.85
CA PRO A 410 4.63 -2.37 34.83
C PRO A 410 5.31 -1.10 35.39
N TRP A 411 6.45 -1.23 36.07
CA TRP A 411 7.16 -0.06 36.61
C TRP A 411 7.52 0.98 35.54
N ARG A 412 7.80 0.53 34.31
CA ARG A 412 8.00 1.43 33.15
C ARG A 412 6.71 2.13 32.74
N ASP A 413 5.61 1.40 32.65
CA ASP A 413 4.32 1.91 32.16
C ASP A 413 3.63 2.84 33.16
N ILE A 414 3.78 2.60 34.47
CA ILE A 414 3.29 3.51 35.53
C ILE A 414 4.06 4.83 35.47
N ARG A 415 5.39 4.80 35.30
CA ARG A 415 6.20 6.02 35.20
C ARG A 415 5.84 6.82 33.93
N THR A 416 5.58 6.15 32.81
CA THR A 416 5.12 6.79 31.56
C THR A 416 3.70 7.34 31.71
N ARG A 417 2.77 6.62 32.35
CA ARG A 417 1.42 7.10 32.65
C ARG A 417 1.40 8.30 33.60
N VAL A 418 2.20 8.26 34.67
CA VAL A 418 2.35 9.39 35.60
C VAL A 418 2.97 10.60 34.89
N LYS A 419 3.95 10.38 34.00
CA LYS A 419 4.51 11.44 33.15
C LYS A 419 3.50 12.03 32.16
N LYS A 420 2.64 11.20 31.55
CA LYS A 420 1.50 11.64 30.72
C LYS A 420 0.50 12.48 31.51
N ILE A 421 0.15 12.05 32.73
CA ILE A 421 -0.76 12.79 33.63
C ILE A 421 -0.16 14.13 34.09
N ILE A 422 1.16 14.22 34.26
CA ILE A 422 1.86 15.45 34.67
C ILE A 422 2.26 16.33 33.45
N GLY A 423 1.86 15.95 32.21
CA GLY A 423 2.19 16.71 30.99
C GLY A 423 3.68 16.72 30.61
N LYS A 424 4.48 15.82 31.22
CA LYS A 424 5.91 15.63 30.94
C LYS A 424 6.14 14.31 30.22
N ASP A 425 5.38 14.04 29.17
CA ASP A 425 5.63 12.88 28.32
C ASP A 425 6.91 13.11 27.49
N PRO A 426 8.02 12.36 27.74
CA PRO A 426 9.24 12.50 26.96
C PRO A 426 9.11 11.95 25.53
N GLU A 427 8.02 11.26 25.20
CA GLU A 427 7.72 10.75 23.85
C GLU A 427 6.77 11.64 23.04
N MET A 428 6.17 12.67 23.66
CA MET A 428 5.43 13.66 22.88
C MET A 428 6.40 14.34 21.92
N PRO A 429 6.15 14.26 20.59
CA PRO A 429 7.00 14.94 19.64
C PRO A 429 7.01 16.45 19.95
N ILE A 430 8.14 17.09 19.69
CA ILE A 430 8.27 18.54 19.92
C ILE A 430 7.63 19.23 18.72
N PHE A 431 6.73 20.18 18.95
CA PHE A 431 6.15 20.97 17.87
C PHE A 431 7.27 21.58 17.02
N PRO A 432 7.29 21.36 15.70
CA PRO A 432 8.41 21.80 14.89
C PRO A 432 8.50 23.34 14.83
N LEU A 433 9.61 23.91 15.31
CA LEU A 433 9.79 25.37 15.38
C LEU A 433 10.22 26.00 14.03
N TRP A 434 10.49 25.18 13.03
CA TRP A 434 10.96 25.61 11.70
C TRP A 434 9.82 26.05 10.77
N PHE A 435 8.55 25.88 11.14
CA PHE A 435 7.45 26.33 10.30
C PHE A 435 7.42 27.85 10.13
N ASN A 436 7.13 28.28 8.90
CA ASN A 436 6.83 29.67 8.62
C ASN A 436 5.59 30.14 9.42
N ARG A 437 5.68 31.32 10.05
CA ARG A 437 4.62 31.85 10.93
C ARG A 437 3.29 32.11 10.23
N GLU A 438 3.32 32.56 8.97
CA GLU A 438 2.11 32.80 8.20
C GLU A 438 1.42 31.49 7.87
N PHE A 439 2.18 30.47 7.46
CA PHE A 439 1.65 29.13 7.19
C PHE A 439 1.05 28.49 8.45
N LEU A 440 1.74 28.59 9.60
CA LEU A 440 1.23 28.14 10.91
C LEU A 440 -0.16 28.71 11.22
N HIS A 441 -0.35 30.00 10.96
CA HIS A 441 -1.61 30.69 11.23
C HIS A 441 -2.69 30.32 10.21
N ARG A 442 -2.38 30.35 8.91
CA ARG A 442 -3.34 30.04 7.83
C ARG A 442 -3.85 28.59 7.91
N ALA A 443 -2.95 27.62 8.12
CA ALA A 443 -3.29 26.21 8.23
C ALA A 443 -3.68 25.77 9.66
N LYS A 444 -3.68 26.69 10.64
CA LYS A 444 -4.05 26.46 12.05
C LYS A 444 -3.29 25.29 12.71
N LEU A 445 -2.02 25.12 12.38
CA LEU A 445 -1.22 23.94 12.73
C LEU A 445 -1.03 23.73 14.23
N GLN A 446 -0.99 24.79 15.03
CA GLN A 446 -0.89 24.68 16.49
C GLN A 446 -2.16 24.06 17.11
N ALA A 447 -3.34 24.43 16.60
CA ALA A 447 -4.60 23.86 17.06
C ALA A 447 -4.69 22.38 16.65
N ARG A 448 -4.34 22.08 15.38
CA ARG A 448 -4.29 20.69 14.87
C ARG A 448 -3.34 19.81 15.67
N TRP A 449 -2.14 20.31 15.97
CA TRP A 449 -1.17 19.63 16.81
C TRP A 449 -1.73 19.30 18.18
N LYS A 450 -2.34 20.29 18.84
CA LYS A 450 -2.92 20.13 20.17
C LYS A 450 -4.07 19.10 20.16
N GLU A 451 -4.99 19.22 19.21
CA GLU A 451 -6.12 18.31 19.05
C GLU A 451 -5.67 16.85 18.91
N LEU A 452 -4.70 16.59 18.02
CA LEU A 452 -4.20 15.24 17.75
C LEU A 452 -3.25 14.71 18.84
N CYS A 453 -2.60 15.58 19.61
CA CYS A 453 -1.81 15.16 20.78
C CYS A 453 -2.67 14.88 22.02
N GLU A 454 -3.75 15.64 22.25
CA GLU A 454 -4.66 15.48 23.39
C GLU A 454 -5.65 14.34 23.19
N HIS A 455 -6.15 14.21 21.96
CA HIS A 455 -6.90 13.08 21.49
C HIS A 455 -6.08 12.47 20.37
N PRO A 456 -5.08 11.60 20.68
CA PRO A 456 -4.52 10.77 19.63
C PRO A 456 -5.72 10.10 19.00
N VAL A 457 -6.01 10.52 17.77
CA VAL A 457 -6.87 9.79 16.88
C VAL A 457 -6.09 8.50 16.70
N VAL A 458 -6.33 7.53 17.58
CA VAL A 458 -6.19 6.12 17.22
C VAL A 458 -7.01 6.09 15.96
N PRO A 459 -6.41 5.97 14.77
CA PRO A 459 -7.13 6.11 13.51
C PRO A 459 -8.39 5.27 13.63
N SER A 460 -9.54 5.91 13.82
CA SER A 460 -10.81 5.23 13.98
C SER A 460 -11.20 4.88 12.56
N THR A 461 -10.54 3.85 12.04
CA THR A 461 -10.49 3.31 10.69
C THR A 461 -9.04 2.91 10.46
N HIS A 462 -8.83 1.60 10.35
CA HIS A 462 -7.62 0.98 9.84
C HIS A 462 -6.89 1.94 8.86
N PRO A 463 -5.67 2.41 9.19
CA PRO A 463 -4.79 2.90 8.16
C PRO A 463 -4.25 1.65 7.49
N ILE A 464 -5.10 0.98 6.69
CA ILE A 464 -4.56 0.47 5.45
C ILE A 464 -4.40 1.71 4.57
N VAL A 465 -3.43 2.55 4.93
CA VAL A 465 -2.55 3.08 3.92
C VAL A 465 -1.84 1.82 3.42
N VAL A 466 -2.51 1.06 2.53
CA VAL A 466 -1.73 0.50 1.43
C VAL A 466 -1.08 1.78 0.93
N ILE A 467 0.24 1.86 1.02
CA ILE A 467 1.00 2.60 0.03
C ILE A 467 0.55 1.92 -1.26
N SER A 468 -0.63 2.29 -1.78
CA SER A 468 -1.12 1.95 -3.10
C SER A 468 0.07 2.37 -3.91
N ALA A 469 0.79 1.38 -4.45
CA ALA A 469 2.08 1.59 -5.09
C ALA A 469 2.00 2.92 -5.83
N GLY A 470 2.64 3.93 -5.24
CA GLY A 470 2.31 5.30 -5.53
C GLY A 470 2.46 5.50 -7.02
N ASP A 471 1.54 6.22 -7.63
CA ASP A 471 1.47 6.39 -9.07
C ASP A 471 2.71 7.10 -9.62
N PRO A 472 3.60 6.38 -10.34
CA PRO A 472 4.66 7.02 -11.10
C PRO A 472 4.06 7.85 -12.24
N VAL A 473 4.48 9.10 -12.44
CA VAL A 473 4.02 9.94 -13.55
C VAL A 473 4.88 9.70 -14.79
N SER A 474 4.29 9.32 -15.91
CA SER A 474 4.95 9.51 -17.21
C SER A 474 4.49 10.84 -17.83
N VAL A 475 5.33 11.87 -17.81
CA VAL A 475 5.14 13.13 -18.55
C VAL A 475 6.32 13.34 -19.51
N PRO A 476 6.10 13.77 -20.76
CA PRO A 476 7.15 14.28 -21.64
C PRO A 476 7.64 15.67 -21.16
N GLY A 477 8.92 15.82 -20.80
CA GLY A 477 9.49 17.08 -20.27
C GLY A 477 9.97 18.08 -21.34
N PRO A 478 10.81 19.09 -21.00
CA PRO A 478 11.05 19.73 -19.68
C PRO A 478 11.15 21.29 -19.73
N ALA A 479 11.16 21.99 -18.58
CA ALA A 479 11.89 23.25 -18.37
C ALA A 479 12.06 23.63 -16.87
N ASP A 480 13.33 23.71 -16.46
CA ASP A 480 14.01 24.36 -15.33
C ASP A 480 13.23 25.01 -14.15
N CYS A 481 13.58 24.57 -12.92
CA CYS A 481 13.86 25.48 -11.80
C CYS A 481 14.66 24.79 -10.67
N LYS A 482 15.79 25.39 -10.31
CA LYS A 482 16.67 25.02 -9.18
C LYS A 482 16.12 25.62 -7.88
N LEU A 483 16.17 24.88 -6.76
CA LEU A 483 16.52 25.41 -5.43
C LEU A 483 16.62 24.32 -4.33
N SER A 484 17.30 24.72 -3.27
CA SER A 484 18.14 23.96 -2.34
C SER A 484 17.46 23.38 -1.10
N SER A 485 17.91 22.17 -0.73
CA SER A 485 18.17 21.58 0.61
C SER A 485 17.43 22.08 1.86
N CYS A 486 16.82 21.14 2.61
CA CYS A 486 16.99 20.98 4.06
C CYS A 486 16.40 19.65 4.57
N THR A 487 17.12 19.03 5.51
CA THR A 487 17.11 17.62 5.92
C THR A 487 16.26 17.35 7.17
N SER A 488 15.73 16.11 7.32
CA SER A 488 15.58 15.29 8.57
C SER A 488 14.45 14.25 8.39
N ALA A 489 14.46 12.99 8.86
CA ALA A 489 15.37 12.25 9.73
C ALA A 489 15.22 10.72 9.58
N VAL A 490 16.37 10.05 9.54
CA VAL A 490 16.66 8.65 9.88
C VAL A 490 16.40 8.42 11.39
N SER A 491 15.16 8.59 11.85
CA SER A 491 14.89 8.78 13.28
C SER A 491 14.80 7.51 14.12
N LEU A 492 14.70 6.31 13.55
CA LEU A 492 14.50 5.09 14.34
C LEU A 492 15.76 4.22 14.54
N VAL A 493 16.74 4.28 13.63
CA VAL A 493 17.92 3.38 13.69
C VAL A 493 19.16 4.04 14.32
N LEU A 494 19.29 5.38 14.29
CA LEU A 494 20.45 6.05 14.91
C LEU A 494 20.32 6.30 16.43
N ARG A 495 19.14 6.11 17.04
CA ARG A 495 18.95 6.32 18.49
C ARG A 495 19.65 5.28 19.38
N LYS A 496 20.12 4.15 18.84
CA LYS A 496 20.82 3.12 19.64
C LYS A 496 22.33 3.33 19.76
N ASN A 497 22.96 4.15 18.93
CA ASN A 497 24.43 4.31 18.93
C ASN A 497 24.96 5.60 19.55
N ALA A 498 24.10 6.45 20.14
CA ALA A 498 24.49 7.72 20.75
C ALA A 498 24.43 7.73 22.30
N SER A 499 24.45 6.58 22.97
CA SER A 499 24.46 6.48 24.44
C SER A 499 25.73 5.85 25.04
N ALA A 500 26.81 5.73 24.27
CA ALA A 500 28.12 5.32 24.79
C ALA A 500 29.15 6.43 24.54
N GLY A 501 29.28 7.34 25.52
CA GLY A 501 30.32 8.37 25.46
C GLY A 501 30.31 9.30 26.67
N GLY A 502 31.13 8.98 27.68
CA GLY A 502 31.64 9.98 28.62
C GLY A 502 31.54 9.64 30.11
N HIS A 503 32.50 8.89 30.64
CA HIS A 503 33.21 9.27 31.89
C HIS A 503 34.63 8.68 31.89
N GLY A 504 35.59 9.55 32.21
CA GLY A 504 37.04 9.31 32.17
C GLY A 504 37.57 8.45 33.33
N PRO A 505 38.92 8.33 33.45
CA PRO A 505 39.58 7.04 33.56
C PRO A 505 39.82 6.62 35.01
N ALA A 506 39.73 5.32 35.24
CA ALA A 506 40.37 4.67 36.38
C ALA A 506 41.06 3.39 35.89
N HIS A 507 42.36 3.30 36.16
CA HIS A 507 43.20 2.11 35.95
C HIS A 507 42.49 0.81 36.35
N PRO A 508 42.83 -0.29 35.68
CA PRO A 508 43.12 -1.48 36.47
C PRO A 508 44.43 -2.16 36.10
N ARG A 509 45.06 -2.59 37.18
CA ARG A 509 46.17 -3.53 37.25
C ARG A 509 45.81 -4.83 36.54
N THR A 510 46.81 -5.34 35.85
CA THR A 510 47.05 -6.75 35.51
C THR A 510 46.43 -7.74 36.50
N ARG A 511 45.68 -8.71 35.97
CA ARG A 511 45.79 -10.12 36.40
C ARG A 511 45.24 -11.05 35.32
N SER A 512 46.11 -11.97 34.96
CA SER A 512 45.93 -13.16 34.13
C SER A 512 44.76 -14.03 34.58
N HIS A 513 44.02 -14.60 33.63
CA HIS A 513 43.86 -16.05 33.59
C HIS A 513 43.54 -16.52 32.17
N ALA A 514 44.39 -17.44 31.71
CA ALA A 514 44.24 -18.20 30.49
C ALA A 514 43.21 -19.32 30.70
N SER A 515 42.51 -19.68 29.63
CA SER A 515 42.11 -21.06 29.39
C SER A 515 42.04 -21.30 27.89
N GLU A 516 43.01 -22.10 27.44
CA GLU A 516 43.13 -22.72 26.14
C GLU A 516 41.95 -23.66 25.87
N TYR A 517 41.56 -23.78 24.60
CA TYR A 517 41.33 -25.10 24.01
C TYR A 517 41.80 -25.08 22.55
N ALA A 518 42.83 -25.88 22.30
CA ALA A 518 43.45 -26.12 21.00
C ALA A 518 42.83 -27.35 20.33
N VAL A 519 42.76 -27.34 19.00
CA VAL A 519 42.59 -28.54 18.18
C VAL A 519 43.68 -28.53 17.10
N ARG A 520 44.72 -29.36 17.30
CA ARG A 520 45.48 -30.04 16.24
C ARG A 520 44.65 -31.27 15.85
N GLY A 521 44.54 -31.76 14.62
CA GLY A 521 45.44 -31.73 13.47
C GLY A 521 45.71 -33.19 13.05
N GLN A 522 45.79 -33.43 11.72
CA GLN A 522 46.17 -34.68 11.00
C GLN A 522 45.07 -35.72 10.75
N SER A 523 45.00 -36.44 9.61
CA SER A 523 45.69 -36.44 8.30
C SER A 523 45.17 -37.65 7.49
N GLY A 524 45.27 -37.59 6.15
CA GLY A 524 45.35 -38.79 5.29
C GLY A 524 44.28 -38.87 4.20
N LEU A 525 44.55 -38.46 2.94
CA LEU A 525 45.06 -39.27 1.80
C LEU A 525 43.94 -40.08 1.10
N GLY A 526 43.71 -40.04 -0.22
CA GLY A 526 44.47 -39.52 -1.38
C GLY A 526 43.56 -39.39 -2.63
N SER A 527 43.95 -38.52 -3.57
CA SER A 527 44.33 -38.80 -4.98
C SER A 527 43.24 -39.44 -5.87
N THR A 528 42.88 -38.92 -7.05
CA THR A 528 43.75 -38.68 -8.22
C THR A 528 43.12 -37.82 -9.34
N ALA A 529 44.03 -37.19 -10.13
CA ALA A 529 44.02 -36.91 -11.59
C ALA A 529 43.05 -35.85 -12.19
N GLU A 530 43.55 -34.67 -12.63
CA GLU A 530 44.02 -34.28 -14.01
C GLU A 530 42.85 -33.93 -14.97
N SER A 531 42.76 -32.76 -15.63
CA SER A 531 43.67 -32.08 -16.57
C SER A 531 43.11 -30.67 -16.94
N ARG A 532 43.90 -29.58 -16.87
CA ARG A 532 44.55 -28.76 -17.94
C ARG A 532 43.70 -28.10 -19.06
N GLY A 533 43.85 -26.77 -19.19
CA GLY A 533 43.71 -25.97 -20.42
C GLY A 533 43.17 -24.53 -20.18
N ARG A 534 43.97 -23.53 -19.78
CA ARG A 534 44.79 -22.52 -20.54
C ARG A 534 44.05 -21.51 -21.47
N SER A 535 44.47 -20.25 -21.29
CA SER A 535 44.39 -19.05 -22.18
C SER A 535 43.12 -18.19 -22.07
N ALA A 536 43.11 -16.86 -22.14
CA ALA A 536 44.12 -15.84 -22.47
C ALA A 536 43.72 -14.46 -21.89
N LYS A 537 44.71 -13.59 -21.62
CA LYS A 537 44.55 -12.12 -21.48
C LYS A 537 44.48 -11.45 -22.86
N PRO A 538 44.07 -10.16 -22.92
CA PRO A 538 44.96 -9.18 -23.56
C PRO A 538 45.11 -7.86 -22.78
N ASP A 539 46.29 -7.26 -22.96
CA ASP A 539 46.72 -5.95 -22.46
C ASP A 539 46.32 -4.79 -23.39
N ALA A 540 46.30 -3.60 -22.77
CA ALA A 540 46.69 -2.26 -23.28
C ALA A 540 45.88 -1.57 -24.40
N VAL A 541 45.41 -0.34 -24.12
CA VAL A 541 45.92 0.90 -24.75
C VAL A 541 45.63 2.09 -23.82
N GLU A 542 46.70 2.76 -23.36
CA GLU A 542 46.72 4.08 -22.73
C GLU A 542 47.37 5.06 -23.73
N ARG A 543 46.76 6.24 -23.96
CA ARG A 543 47.31 7.48 -24.55
C ARG A 543 46.11 8.47 -24.68
N GLY A 544 46.11 9.70 -24.19
CA GLY A 544 47.14 10.46 -23.51
C GLY A 544 46.65 11.88 -23.13
N PHE A 545 47.62 12.61 -22.56
CA PHE A 545 47.74 14.06 -22.38
C PHE A 545 46.96 14.81 -21.28
N ARG A 546 47.75 15.12 -20.24
CA ARG A 546 47.63 16.26 -19.33
C ARG A 546 48.01 17.58 -20.05
N SER A 547 47.31 18.66 -19.73
CA SER A 547 47.79 20.06 -19.76
C SER A 547 46.77 20.89 -18.96
N LEU A 548 47.02 21.25 -17.70
CA LEU A 548 47.81 22.36 -17.14
C LEU A 548 46.94 23.52 -16.62
N HIS A 549 47.27 23.91 -15.39
CA HIS A 549 46.67 24.87 -14.45
C HIS A 549 46.39 26.31 -14.91
N ARG A 550 45.38 26.91 -14.24
CA ARG A 550 45.21 28.32 -13.73
C ARG A 550 45.32 29.45 -14.79
N THR A 551 44.45 30.47 -14.80
CA THR A 551 44.36 31.54 -13.77
C THR A 551 43.24 32.53 -14.14
N LEU A 552 42.48 32.98 -13.13
CA LEU A 552 41.75 34.26 -12.92
C LEU A 552 41.07 35.02 -14.09
N GLY A 553 39.79 35.38 -13.86
CA GLY A 553 39.36 36.79 -13.93
C GLY A 553 38.14 37.13 -14.78
N GLY A 554 37.06 37.57 -14.11
CA GLY A 554 35.94 38.38 -14.65
C GLY A 554 34.98 37.62 -15.58
N GLY A 555 33.66 37.69 -15.51
CA GLY A 555 32.77 38.66 -14.91
C GLY A 555 31.54 38.74 -15.83
N GLY A 556 30.35 38.55 -15.28
CA GLY A 556 29.08 38.96 -15.90
C GLY A 556 28.38 37.93 -16.78
N ALA A 557 27.27 37.36 -16.27
CA ALA A 557 25.90 37.66 -16.72
C ALA A 557 24.97 36.45 -16.49
N ALA A 558 23.86 36.71 -15.77
CA ALA A 558 22.62 35.92 -15.62
C ALA A 558 22.80 34.46 -15.12
N TRP A 559 22.32 34.07 -13.94
CA TRP A 559 21.00 34.27 -13.33
C TRP A 559 21.10 34.23 -11.81
#